data_AF-A0A1I5U7D0-F1
#
_entry.id   AF-A0A1I5U7D0-F1
#
_cell.length_a   1.000
_cell.length_b   1.000
_cell.length_c   1.000
_cell.angle_alpha   90.00
_cell.angle_beta   90.00
_cell.angle_gamma   90.00
#
_symmetry.space_group_name_H-M   'P 1'
#
loop_
_entity.id
_entity.type
_entity.pdbx_description
1 polymer ?
#
loop_
_entity_poly.entity_id
_entity_poly.type
_entity_poly.pdbx_seq_one_letter_code
_entity_poly.pdbx_strand_id
1 'polypeptide(L)'
;MLWDPDGTICLVDGDIAGVGSNGNAVGASQKRATVWYENEDIARFGILPGGSHSKAEWIADSGYLVGSADPTGCKTHAVAWKLH
;
A
#
# COMPACT_ATOMS: atom_id res chain seq x y z
N MET A 1 0.57 4.38 9.77
CA MET A 1 0.77 3.87 11.15
C MET A 1 1.01 2.37 11.09
N LEU A 2 2.25 1.87 11.18
CA LEU A 2 2.39 0.48 11.65
C LEU A 2 2.41 0.51 13.16
N TRP A 3 1.69 -0.43 13.74
CA TRP A 3 1.81 -0.77 15.13
C TRP A 3 3.01 -1.72 15.23
N ASP A 4 4.12 -1.28 15.82
CA ASP A 4 5.15 -2.21 16.27
C ASP A 4 4.62 -2.96 17.51
N PRO A 5 4.85 -4.28 17.67
CA PRO A 5 4.33 -5.06 18.80
C PRO A 5 4.78 -4.57 20.18
N ASP A 6 5.81 -3.71 20.23
CA ASP A 6 6.34 -3.10 21.45
C ASP A 6 5.69 -1.75 21.82
N GLY A 7 4.72 -1.28 21.01
CA GLY A 7 3.99 -0.02 21.26
C GLY A 7 4.75 1.25 20.84
N THR A 8 5.90 1.13 20.19
CA THR A 8 6.64 2.29 19.67
C THR A 8 6.04 2.75 18.35
N ILE A 9 5.56 4.00 18.30
CA ILE A 9 5.06 4.58 17.04
C ILE A 9 6.25 5.18 16.27
N CYS A 10 6.70 4.49 15.22
CA CYS A 10 7.51 5.12 14.17
C CYS A 10 6.58 5.78 13.12
N LEU A 11 6.50 7.12 13.14
CA LEU A 11 5.85 7.90 12.09
C LEU A 11 6.67 7.82 10.79
N VAL A 12 6.51 6.72 10.06
CA VAL A 12 6.91 6.62 8.66
C VAL A 12 5.76 7.23 7.86
N ASP A 13 6.04 8.30 7.11
CA ASP A 13 5.12 8.97 6.18
C ASP A 13 4.25 7.93 5.45
N GLY A 14 2.99 7.82 5.86
CA GLY A 14 2.11 6.78 5.35
C GLY A 14 0.69 6.80 5.88
N ASP A 15 -0.25 6.67 4.94
CA ASP A 15 -1.69 6.68 5.14
C ASP A 15 -2.23 5.26 5.02
N ILE A 16 -3.10 4.83 5.94
CA ILE A 16 -3.79 3.53 5.86
C ILE A 16 -5.16 3.76 5.23
N ALA A 17 -5.41 3.03 4.15
CA ALA A 17 -6.65 3.13 3.39
C ALA A 17 -7.63 1.99 3.70
N GLY A 18 -7.12 0.83 4.12
CA GLY A 18 -7.95 -0.35 4.35
C GLY A 18 -7.23 -1.46 5.09
N VAL A 19 -8.02 -2.42 5.58
CA VAL A 19 -7.55 -3.64 6.23
C VAL A 19 -8.29 -4.82 5.60
N GLY A 20 -7.55 -5.84 5.18
CA GLY A 20 -8.08 -7.08 4.62
C GLY A 20 -8.60 -8.04 5.70
N SER A 21 -9.37 -9.05 5.30
CA SER A 21 -9.98 -10.02 6.23
C SER A 21 -8.93 -10.82 7.03
N ASN A 22 -7.72 -10.97 6.46
CA ASN A 22 -6.58 -11.64 7.07
C ASN A 22 -5.76 -10.74 8.01
N GLY A 23 -6.24 -9.54 8.35
CA GLY A 23 -5.54 -8.61 9.25
C GLY A 23 -4.45 -7.74 8.59
N ASN A 24 -4.15 -7.97 7.31
CA ASN A 24 -3.18 -7.16 6.56
C ASN A 24 -3.70 -5.73 6.35
N ALA A 25 -2.87 -4.72 6.61
CA ALA A 25 -3.19 -3.33 6.32
C ALA A 25 -2.65 -2.91 4.94
N VAL A 26 -3.37 -2.01 4.28
CA VAL A 26 -2.96 -1.43 3.00
C VAL A 26 -3.02 0.08 3.00
N GLY A 27 -2.16 0.69 2.20
CA GLY A 27 -2.07 2.13 2.15
C GLY A 27 -0.95 2.64 1.26
N ALA A 28 -0.39 3.78 1.65
CA ALA A 28 0.79 4.35 1.02
C ALA A 28 1.89 4.54 2.06
N SER A 29 3.14 4.27 1.69
CA SER A 29 4.34 4.66 2.45
C SER A 29 5.41 5.10 1.47
N GLN A 30 6.14 6.17 1.76
CA GLN A 30 7.16 6.74 0.85
C GLN A 30 6.61 6.98 -0.57
N LYS A 31 5.36 7.44 -0.66
CA LYS A 31 4.61 7.64 -1.92
C LYS A 31 4.41 6.37 -2.76
N ARG A 32 4.49 5.18 -2.15
CA ARG A 32 4.29 3.91 -2.84
C ARG A 32 3.18 3.13 -2.18
N ALA A 33 2.34 2.49 -3.00
CA ALA A 33 1.36 1.52 -2.55
C ALA A 33 2.07 0.47 -1.68
N THR A 34 1.59 0.27 -0.46
CA THR A 34 2.25 -0.56 0.54
C THR A 34 1.23 -1.49 1.19
N VAL A 35 1.66 -2.73 1.41
CA VAL A 35 0.97 -3.74 2.21
C VAL A 35 1.82 -4.02 3.43
N TRP A 36 1.17 -4.04 4.59
CA TRP A 36 1.76 -4.43 5.87
C TRP A 36 1.10 -5.74 6.29
N TYR A 37 1.91 -6.79 6.36
CA TYR A 37 1.47 -8.12 6.75
C TYR A 37 1.54 -8.28 8.26
N GLU A 38 0.70 -9.16 8.81
CA GLU A 38 0.69 -9.45 10.26
C GLU A 38 2.03 -10.02 10.77
N ASN A 39 2.77 -10.71 9.91
CA ASN A 39 4.08 -11.28 10.22
C ASN A 39 5.23 -10.25 10.17
N GLU A 40 4.92 -8.96 10.30
CA GLU A 40 5.85 -7.81 10.24
C GLU A 40 6.50 -7.57 8.86
N ASP A 41 6.15 -8.35 7.83
CA ASP A 41 6.64 -8.11 6.47
C ASP A 41 5.98 -6.87 5.83
N ILE A 42 6.76 -6.18 4.98
CA ILE A 42 6.30 -5.00 4.25
C ILE A 42 6.56 -5.18 2.76
N ALA A 43 5.49 -5.24 1.96
CA ALA A 43 5.59 -5.21 0.50
C ALA A 43 5.28 -3.82 -0.05
N ARG A 44 6.19 -3.25 -0.83
CA ARG A 44 6.02 -1.96 -1.52
C ARG A 44 5.91 -2.15 -3.02
N PHE A 45 4.86 -1.61 -3.62
CA PHE A 45 4.55 -1.77 -5.04
C PHE A 45 5.09 -0.62 -5.87
N GLY A 46 5.22 -0.86 -7.17
CA GLY A 46 5.72 0.13 -8.12
C GLY A 46 4.77 1.32 -8.28
N ILE A 47 5.34 2.41 -8.79
CA ILE A 47 4.58 3.54 -9.33
C ILE A 47 4.41 3.26 -10.83
N LEU A 48 3.34 3.76 -11.46
CA LEU A 48 3.22 3.67 -12.92
C LEU A 48 4.41 4.39 -13.60
N PRO A 49 4.80 4.00 -14.83
CA PRO A 49 5.91 4.63 -15.53
C PRO A 49 5.82 6.15 -15.54
N GLY A 50 6.84 6.79 -14.96
CA GLY A 50 6.97 8.23 -14.85
C GLY A 50 6.06 8.92 -13.81
N GLY A 51 5.25 8.18 -13.06
CA GLY A 51 4.51 8.69 -11.92
C GLY A 51 5.38 9.07 -10.73
N SER A 52 4.75 9.63 -9.70
CA SER A 52 5.42 10.03 -8.45
C SER A 52 4.80 9.45 -7.18
N HIS A 53 3.65 8.81 -7.30
CA HIS A 53 2.80 8.37 -6.22
C HIS A 53 1.96 7.13 -6.58
N SER A 54 1.90 6.18 -5.66
CA SER A 54 0.85 5.17 -5.64
C SER A 54 0.33 4.94 -4.23
N LYS A 55 -0.93 4.53 -4.14
CA LYS A 55 -1.64 4.20 -2.91
C LYS A 55 -2.41 2.92 -3.10
N ALA A 56 -2.24 1.97 -2.18
CA ALA A 56 -3.11 0.81 -2.11
C ALA A 56 -4.35 1.19 -1.29
N GLU A 57 -5.52 0.80 -1.79
CA GLU A 57 -6.81 1.10 -1.16
C GLU A 57 -7.50 -0.16 -0.65
N TRP A 58 -7.28 -1.29 -1.31
CA TRP A 58 -7.90 -2.55 -0.97
C TRP A 58 -6.99 -3.75 -1.24
N ILE A 59 -7.06 -4.77 -0.40
CA ILE A 59 -6.48 -6.09 -0.64
C ILE A 59 -7.56 -7.15 -0.57
N ALA A 60 -7.62 -7.98 -1.61
CA ALA A 60 -8.49 -9.15 -1.66
C ALA A 60 -7.73 -10.40 -1.20
N ASP A 61 -8.45 -11.32 -0.56
CA ASP A 61 -7.92 -12.59 -0.03
C ASP A 61 -7.27 -13.46 -1.11
N SER A 62 -7.68 -13.26 -2.37
CA SER A 62 -7.07 -13.84 -3.57
C SER A 62 -5.66 -13.31 -3.89
N GLY A 63 -5.09 -12.41 -3.08
CA GLY A 63 -3.77 -11.82 -3.30
C GLY A 63 -3.76 -10.70 -4.36
N TYR A 64 -4.90 -10.05 -4.58
CA TYR A 64 -4.99 -8.87 -5.43
C TYR A 64 -4.99 -7.61 -4.58
N LEU A 65 -4.06 -6.72 -4.89
CA LEU A 65 -4.00 -5.38 -4.34
C LEU A 65 -4.60 -4.41 -5.36
N VAL A 66 -5.56 -3.59 -4.95
CA VAL A 66 -6.19 -2.57 -5.79
C VAL A 66 -5.93 -1.21 -5.17
N GLY A 67 -5.71 -0.21 -6.02
CA GLY A 67 -5.53 1.15 -5.57
C GLY A 67 -5.39 2.13 -6.72
N SER A 68 -4.65 3.19 -6.46
CA SER A 68 -4.52 4.33 -7.35
C SER A 68 -3.04 4.69 -7.55
N ALA A 69 -2.70 5.12 -8.76
CA ALA A 69 -1.35 5.59 -9.10
C ALA A 69 -1.41 6.73 -10.12
N ASP A 70 -0.53 7.72 -9.97
CA ASP A 70 -0.37 8.79 -10.96
C ASP A 70 0.63 8.35 -12.05
N PRO A 71 0.38 8.61 -13.34
CA PRO A 71 1.41 8.64 -14.38
C PRO A 71 1.97 10.06 -14.53
N THR A 72 3.12 10.26 -15.19
CA THR A 72 3.62 11.63 -15.45
C THR A 72 2.58 12.48 -16.17
N GLY A 73 2.23 13.64 -15.61
CA GLY A 73 1.43 14.65 -16.30
C GLY A 73 -0.02 14.27 -16.59
N CYS A 74 -0.53 13.16 -16.03
CA CYS A 74 -1.90 12.68 -16.24
C CYS A 74 -2.65 12.56 -14.91
N LYS A 75 -3.98 12.40 -14.99
CA LYS A 75 -4.81 12.14 -13.81
C LYS A 75 -4.51 10.77 -13.22
N THR A 76 -4.74 10.59 -11.93
CA THR A 76 -4.60 9.30 -11.24
C THR A 76 -5.47 8.22 -11.88
N HIS A 77 -4.91 7.02 -12.06
CA HIS A 77 -5.60 5.85 -12.61
C HIS A 77 -5.77 4.76 -11.54
N ALA A 78 -6.85 3.98 -11.68
CA ALA A 78 -7.01 2.75 -10.93
C ALA A 78 -6.01 1.70 -11.43
N VAL A 79 -5.36 1.03 -10.49
CA VAL A 79 -4.31 0.03 -10.76
C VAL A 79 -4.53 -1.18 -9.87
N ALA A 80 -4.17 -2.35 -10.39
CA ALA A 80 -4.20 -3.61 -9.65
C ALA A 80 -2.83 -4.29 -9.73
N TRP A 81 -2.37 -4.80 -8.60
CA TRP A 81 -1.14 -5.57 -8.48
C TRP A 81 -1.46 -6.97 -7.99
N LYS A 82 -0.76 -7.96 -8.53
CA LYS A 82 -0.84 -9.34 -8.06
C LYS A 82 0.34 -9.63 -7.15
N LEU A 83 0.05 -10.00 -5.91
CA LEU A 83 1.04 -10.53 -4.99
C LEU A 83 1.58 -11.86 -5.55
N HIS A 84 2.89 -11.98 -5.68
CA HIS A 84 3.57 -13.23 -6.04
C HIS A 84 4.32 -13.76 -4.83
#